data_AF-A0A5R2MV18-F1
#
_entry.id   AF-A0A5R2MV18-F1
#
_cell.length_a   1.000
_cell.length_b   1.000
_cell.length_c   1.000
_cell.angle_alpha   90.00
_cell.angle_beta   90.00
_cell.angle_gamma   90.00
#
_symmetry.space_group_name_H-M   'P 1'
#
loop_
_entity.id
_entity.type
_entity.pdbx_description
1 polymer ?
#
loop_
_entity_poly.entity_id
_entity_poly.type
_entity_poly.pdbx_seq_one_letter_code
_entity_poly.pdbx_strand_id
1 'polypeptide(L)'
;KFGMDSYGHSQLPSDGLKRLNRVVEKNVNQNMFVTMFYGLYEELNHLLYCSSAGHEPGYIYRAETETFEEIKVRGRVLGVSQQTRYNQQEIPVYLDDLVIIFTDG
;
A
#
# COMPACT_ATOMS: atom_id res chain seq x y z
N LYS A 1 -5.27 -10.92 -15.61
CA LYS A 1 -6.30 -9.88 -15.86
C LYS A 1 -7.32 -9.97 -14.72
N PHE A 2 -6.95 -9.54 -13.52
CA PHE A 2 -7.77 -9.74 -12.32
C PHE A 2 -7.99 -8.42 -11.59
N GLY A 3 -9.26 -8.00 -11.52
CA GLY A 3 -9.83 -7.54 -10.25
C GLY A 3 -10.00 -6.04 -9.99
N MET A 4 -9.63 -5.14 -10.89
CA MET A 4 -9.79 -3.69 -10.63
C MET A 4 -11.13 -3.09 -11.11
N ASP A 5 -12.06 -3.87 -11.66
CA ASP A 5 -13.21 -3.30 -12.37
C ASP A 5 -14.48 -3.10 -11.52
N SER A 6 -14.43 -3.15 -10.18
CA SER A 6 -15.70 -3.13 -9.39
C SER A 6 -15.69 -2.53 -7.99
N TYR A 7 -14.88 -1.49 -7.72
CA TYR A 7 -14.97 -0.78 -6.42
C TYR A 7 -15.06 0.74 -6.58
N GLY A 8 -16.27 1.20 -6.91
CA GLY A 8 -16.65 2.60 -7.12
C GLY A 8 -16.72 3.49 -5.86
N HIS A 9 -15.92 3.24 -4.84
CA HIS A 9 -15.65 4.18 -3.75
C HIS A 9 -14.23 3.94 -3.27
N SER A 10 -13.40 4.98 -3.19
CA SER A 10 -12.03 4.92 -2.64
C SER A 10 -12.04 4.27 -1.27
N GLN A 11 -11.78 2.96 -1.23
CA GLN A 11 -11.55 2.26 0.02
C GLN A 11 -10.15 2.61 0.48
N LEU A 12 -10.04 2.91 1.77
CA LEU A 12 -8.76 3.14 2.41
C LEU A 12 -7.82 1.94 2.16
N PRO A 13 -6.53 2.17 1.83
CA PRO A 13 -5.58 1.11 1.50
C PRO A 13 -5.55 -0.06 2.49
N SER A 14 -5.68 0.22 3.79
CA SER A 14 -5.74 -0.81 4.84
C SER A 14 -6.92 -1.78 4.67
N ASP A 15 -8.10 -1.28 4.32
CA ASP A 15 -9.29 -2.10 4.04
C ASP A 15 -9.15 -2.87 2.73
N GLY A 16 -8.56 -2.23 1.72
CA GLY A 16 -8.21 -2.88 0.45
C GLY A 16 -7.31 -4.10 0.66
N LEU A 17 -6.21 -3.93 1.41
CA LEU A 17 -5.30 -5.04 1.73
C LEU A 17 -5.98 -6.12 2.58
N LYS A 18 -6.87 -5.76 3.51
CA LYS A 18 -7.64 -6.74 4.28
C LYS A 18 -8.53 -7.62 3.39
N ARG A 19 -9.18 -7.02 2.37
CA ARG A 19 -9.99 -7.76 1.39
C ARG A 19 -9.12 -8.65 0.52
N LEU A 20 -8.01 -8.10 -0.01
CA LEU A 20 -7.07 -8.85 -0.83
C LEU A 20 -6.47 -10.04 -0.07
N ASN A 21 -6.12 -9.86 1.20
CA ASN A 21 -5.62 -10.94 2.05
C ASN A 21 -6.61 -12.11 2.15
N ARG A 22 -7.92 -11.84 2.25
CA ARG A 22 -8.97 -12.88 2.25
C ARG A 22 -9.10 -13.59 0.89
N VAL A 23 -8.86 -12.88 -0.21
CA VAL A 23 -8.87 -13.49 -1.55
C VAL A 23 -7.64 -14.37 -1.72
N VAL A 24 -6.45 -13.86 -1.38
CA VAL A 24 -5.19 -14.60 -1.47
C VAL A 24 -5.28 -15.87 -0.61
N GLU A 25 -5.59 -15.76 0.68
CA GLU A 25 -5.65 -16.91 1.59
C GLU A 25 -6.57 -18.05 1.11
N LYS A 26 -7.65 -17.74 0.38
CA LYS A 26 -8.57 -18.75 -0.17
C LYS A 26 -8.14 -19.37 -1.50
N ASN A 27 -7.29 -18.70 -2.27
CA ASN A 27 -7.04 -19.04 -3.67
C ASN A 27 -5.59 -19.45 -3.96
N VAL A 28 -4.64 -19.20 -3.05
CA VAL A 28 -3.27 -19.69 -3.19
C VAL A 28 -2.99 -20.87 -2.26
N ASN A 29 -2.04 -21.72 -2.67
CA ASN A 29 -1.53 -22.80 -1.85
C ASN A 29 -1.04 -22.26 -0.50
N GLN A 30 -1.18 -23.06 0.56
CA GLN A 30 -0.85 -22.67 1.95
C GLN A 30 0.60 -22.19 2.16
N ASN A 31 1.51 -22.43 1.21
CA ASN A 31 2.91 -22.02 1.26
C ASN A 31 3.25 -20.81 0.35
N MET A 32 2.26 -20.18 -0.28
CA MET A 32 2.45 -19.02 -1.14
C MET A 32 2.01 -17.74 -0.40
N PHE A 33 2.85 -16.72 -0.49
CA PHE A 33 2.57 -15.39 0.05
C PHE A 33 2.82 -14.34 -1.03
N VAL A 34 2.20 -13.17 -0.86
CA VAL A 34 2.34 -12.04 -1.79
C VAL A 34 2.69 -10.80 -1.00
N THR A 35 3.74 -10.10 -1.43
CA THR A 35 4.06 -8.76 -0.95
C THR A 35 3.25 -7.72 -1.73
N MET A 36 2.83 -6.64 -1.08
CA MET A 36 2.06 -5.60 -1.76
C MET A 36 2.22 -4.23 -1.09
N PHE A 37 2.42 -3.20 -1.89
CA PHE A 37 2.22 -1.81 -1.48
C PHE A 37 0.93 -1.28 -2.12
N TYR A 38 0.10 -0.59 -1.35
CA TYR A 38 -1.12 0.04 -1.84
C TYR A 38 -1.09 1.53 -1.45
N GLY A 39 -0.91 2.40 -2.44
CA GLY A 39 -1.13 3.84 -2.33
C GLY A 39 -2.46 4.30 -2.94
N LEU A 40 -3.12 5.23 -2.29
CA LEU A 40 -4.30 5.95 -2.76
C LEU A 40 -4.02 7.45 -2.60
N TYR A 41 -3.95 8.17 -3.71
CA TYR A 41 -3.77 9.61 -3.71
C TYR A 41 -5.11 10.33 -3.82
N GLU A 42 -5.38 11.25 -2.89
CA GLU A 42 -6.55 12.11 -2.88
C GLU A 42 -6.15 13.53 -3.29
N GLU A 43 -6.68 13.98 -4.43
CA GLU A 43 -6.30 15.26 -5.04
C GLU A 43 -6.84 16.49 -4.28
N LEU A 44 -7.95 16.36 -3.54
CA LEU A 44 -8.60 17.49 -2.89
C LEU A 44 -7.77 18.06 -1.73
N ASN A 45 -7.17 17.20 -0.91
CA ASN A 45 -6.33 17.60 0.21
C ASN A 45 -4.84 17.30 0.00
N HIS A 46 -4.47 16.80 -1.19
CA HIS A 46 -3.10 16.39 -1.54
C HIS A 46 -2.53 15.37 -0.53
N LEU A 47 -3.33 14.36 -0.20
CA LEU A 47 -2.96 13.31 0.74
C LEU A 47 -2.73 11.98 0.03
N LEU A 48 -1.57 11.38 0.27
CA LEU A 48 -1.31 9.99 -0.03
C LEU A 48 -1.66 9.13 1.18
N TYR A 49 -2.69 8.32 1.05
CA TYR A 49 -2.97 7.22 1.94
C TYR A 49 -2.17 6.01 1.47
N CYS A 50 -1.47 5.32 2.37
CA CYS A 50 -0.75 4.11 1.99
C CYS A 50 -0.80 3.01 3.04
N SER A 51 -0.69 1.78 2.57
CA SER A 51 -0.58 0.57 3.39
C SER A 51 0.36 -0.44 2.74
N SER A 52 1.01 -1.28 3.54
CA SER A 52 1.97 -2.30 3.08
C SER A 52 1.61 -3.67 3.64
N ALA A 53 1.73 -4.70 2.80
CA ALA A 53 1.70 -6.11 3.15
C ALA A 53 3.06 -6.73 2.83
N GLY A 54 4.02 -6.58 3.73
CA GLY A 54 5.36 -7.18 3.63
C GLY A 54 6.21 -6.67 2.46
N HIS A 55 5.81 -5.56 1.85
CA HIS A 55 6.61 -4.88 0.83
C HIS A 55 7.68 -4.02 1.51
N GLU A 56 8.84 -3.90 0.87
CA GLU A 56 9.92 -3.03 1.34
C GLU A 56 9.47 -1.57 1.43
N PRO A 57 10.06 -0.76 2.32
CA PRO A 57 9.68 0.64 2.49
C PRO A 57 9.82 1.44 1.17
N GLY A 58 8.79 2.22 0.85
CA GLY A 58 8.89 3.25 -0.17
C GLY A 58 9.59 4.50 0.35
N TYR A 59 9.88 5.45 -0.54
CA TYR A 59 10.45 6.75 -0.17
C TYR A 59 9.63 7.90 -0.73
N ILE A 60 9.72 9.04 -0.08
CA ILE A 60 9.28 10.32 -0.60
C ILE A 60 10.48 11.24 -0.68
N TYR A 61 10.77 11.73 -1.89
CA TYR A 61 11.66 12.87 -2.06
C TYR A 61 10.87 14.15 -1.79
N ARG A 62 11.38 14.95 -0.86
CA ARG A 62 10.84 16.26 -0.50
C ARG A 62 11.55 17.33 -1.32
N ALA A 63 10.81 17.99 -2.21
CA ALA A 63 11.41 19.00 -3.09
C ALA A 63 11.87 20.24 -2.32
N GLU A 64 11.12 20.65 -1.29
CA GLU A 64 11.44 21.82 -0.47
C GLU A 64 12.78 21.70 0.26
N THR A 65 13.09 20.51 0.77
CA THR A 65 14.28 20.26 1.60
C THR A 65 15.38 19.50 0.87
N GLU A 66 15.12 19.02 -0.34
CA GLU A 66 16.01 18.15 -1.13
C GLU A 66 16.40 16.86 -0.37
N THR A 67 15.49 16.32 0.46
CA THR A 67 15.75 15.14 1.29
C THR A 67 14.84 13.96 0.95
N PHE A 68 15.27 12.75 1.29
CA PHE A 68 14.45 11.55 1.21
C PHE A 68 13.89 11.18 2.59
N GLU A 69 12.60 10.85 2.63
CA GLU A 69 11.89 10.35 3.79
C GLU A 69 11.40 8.92 3.52
N GLU A 70 11.61 8.01 4.47
CA GLU A 70 11.07 6.64 4.39
C GLU A 70 9.56 6.62 4.68
N ILE A 71 8.79 5.95 3.83
CA ILE A 71 7.40 5.59 4.10
C ILE A 71 7.40 4.41 5.07
N LYS A 72 7.03 4.66 6.33
CA LYS A 72 7.18 3.71 7.45
C LYS A 72 6.07 2.68 7.55
N VAL A 73 5.12 2.66 6.62
CA VAL A 73 3.99 1.73 6.68
C VAL A 73 4.48 0.30 6.46
N ARG A 74 4.20 -0.57 7.44
CA ARG A 74 4.58 -1.97 7.44
C ARG A 74 3.35 -2.82 7.70
N GLY A 75 3.36 -4.03 7.17
CA GLY A 75 2.35 -5.04 7.46
C GLY A 75 2.84 -6.42 7.08
N ARG A 76 2.07 -7.43 7.47
CA ARG A 76 2.41 -8.83 7.18
C ARG A 76 2.01 -9.17 5.74
N VAL A 77 2.79 -10.00 5.06
CA VAL A 77 2.47 -10.47 3.69
C VAL A 77 1.04 -11.05 3.60
N LEU A 78 0.43 -10.96 2.42
CA LEU A 78 -0.89 -11.50 2.15
C LEU A 78 -0.88 -13.04 2.18
N GLY A 79 -1.98 -13.64 2.63
CA GLY A 79 -2.21 -15.09 2.62
C GLY A 79 -1.85 -15.82 3.91
N VAL A 80 -1.17 -15.17 4.86
CA VAL A 80 -0.65 -15.86 6.06
C VAL A 80 -1.69 -16.07 7.17
N SER A 81 -2.61 -15.13 7.34
CA SER A 81 -3.69 -15.25 8.32
C SER A 81 -4.86 -14.33 7.97
N GLN A 82 -6.08 -14.86 8.03
CA GLN A 82 -7.31 -14.09 7.77
C GLN A 82 -7.50 -12.90 8.73
N GLN A 83 -6.90 -12.95 9.92
CA GLN A 83 -7.06 -11.93 10.97
C GLN A 83 -5.99 -10.83 10.90
N THR A 84 -5.13 -10.86 9.88
CA THR A 84 -4.10 -9.85 9.68
C THR A 84 -4.73 -8.46 9.55
N ARG A 85 -4.22 -7.52 10.35
CA ARG A 85 -4.57 -6.09 10.27
C ARG A 85 -3.44 -5.36 9.55
N TYR A 86 -3.83 -4.42 8.70
CA TYR A 86 -2.92 -3.59 7.93
C TYR A 86 -3.01 -2.16 8.46
N ASN A 87 -1.86 -1.58 8.78
CA ASN A 87 -1.79 -0.19 9.21
C ASN A 87 -1.85 0.73 8.00
N GLN A 88 -2.33 1.94 8.22
CA GLN A 88 -2.34 2.99 7.22
C GLN A 88 -1.47 4.15 7.68
N GLN A 89 -0.79 4.77 6.73
CA GLN A 89 -0.15 6.05 6.92
C GLN A 89 -0.80 7.07 5.96
N GLU A 90 -0.91 8.30 6.42
CA GLU A 90 -1.38 9.45 5.64
C GLU A 90 -0.20 10.38 5.50
N ILE A 91 0.08 10.80 4.26
CA ILE A 91 1.25 11.60 3.96
C ILE A 91 0.84 12.78 3.09
N PRO A 92 1.04 14.02 3.56
CA PRO A 92 0.94 15.19 2.72
C PRO A 92 1.94 15.11 1.57
N VAL A 93 1.47 15.40 0.37
CA VAL A 93 2.28 15.49 -0.85
C VAL A 93 2.26 16.94 -1.31
N TYR A 94 3.43 17.53 -1.46
CA TYR A 94 3.57 18.90 -1.91
C TYR A 94 3.96 18.96 -3.39
N LEU A 95 3.91 20.16 -3.97
CA LEU A 95 4.34 20.36 -5.34
C LEU A 95 5.80 19.90 -5.50
N ASP A 96 6.08 19.23 -6.61
CA ASP A 96 7.39 18.68 -6.97
C ASP A 96 7.92 17.53 -6.08
N ASP A 97 7.18 17.10 -5.04
CA ASP A 97 7.51 15.88 -4.30
C ASP A 97 7.40 14.64 -5.20
N LEU A 98 8.27 13.64 -4.96
CA LEU A 98 8.25 12.37 -5.69
C LEU A 98 8.01 11.21 -4.74
N VAL A 99 7.01 10.38 -5.04
CA VAL A 99 6.75 9.12 -4.34
C VAL A 99 7.41 7.99 -5.11
N ILE A 100 8.31 7.25 -4.45
CA ILE A 100 9.16 6.23 -5.06
C ILE A 100 8.84 4.89 -4.43
N ILE A 101 8.27 3.98 -5.22
CA ILE A 101 7.98 2.59 -4.85
C ILE A 101 8.68 1.69 -5.84
N PHE A 102 9.32 0.62 -5.36
CA PHE A 102 10.09 -0.31 -6.18
C PHE A 102 9.79 -1.75 -5.78
N THR A 103 9.79 -2.66 -6.75
CA THR A 103 9.66 -4.11 -6.53
C THR A 103 11.02 -4.78 -6.74
N ASP A 104 11.15 -6.01 -6.29
CA ASP A 104 12.37 -6.81 -6.33
C ASP A 104 12.73 -7.37 -7.73
N GLY A 105 11.87 -7.22 -8.74
CA GLY A 105 12.21 -7.52 -10.14
C GLY A 105 11.01 -7.69 -11.07
#